data_AF-A0A1F1UCX7-F1
#
_entry.id   AF-A0A1F1UCX7-F1
#
_cell.length_a   1.000
_cell.length_b   1.000
_cell.length_c   1.000
_cell.angle_alpha   90.00
_cell.angle_beta   90.00
_cell.angle_gamma   90.00
#
_symmetry.space_group_name_H-M   'P 1'
#
loop_
_entity.id
_entity.type
_entity.pdbx_description
1 polymer ?
#
loop_
_entity_poly.entity_id
_entity_poly.type
_entity_poly.pdbx_seq_one_letter_code
_entity_poly.pdbx_strand_id
1 'polypeptide(L)'
;MILFVFFLIDASLISLLAVWMAKAANEGSLERNQLIGIRTKATFASDEVWDVAHKAAIHYSIPTVALALQVVILIWGSVIGHRRAKDVAS
;
A
#
# COMPACT_ATOMS: atom_id res chain seq x y z
N MET A 1 20.42 -10.66 1.99
CA MET A 1 19.27 -11.42 2.56
C MET A 1 18.51 -10.57 3.58
N ILE A 2 19.20 -9.96 4.55
CA ILE A 2 18.59 -9.09 5.58
C ILE A 2 17.77 -7.91 5.01
N LEU A 3 18.33 -7.11 4.08
CA LEU A 3 17.59 -5.98 3.47
C LEU A 3 16.31 -6.41 2.74
N PHE A 4 16.31 -7.62 2.20
CA PHE A 4 15.16 -8.18 1.49
C PHE A 4 14.03 -8.59 2.45
N VAL A 5 14.39 -9.12 3.63
CA VAL A 5 13.41 -9.43 4.68
C VAL A 5 12.72 -8.15 5.17
N PHE A 6 13.48 -7.07 5.41
CA PHE A 6 12.91 -5.77 5.77
C PHE A 6 11.95 -5.25 4.70
N PHE A 7 12.36 -5.29 3.42
CA PHE A 7 11.50 -4.87 2.32
C PHE A 7 10.18 -5.66 2.26
N LEU A 8 10.21 -6.98 2.45
CA LEU A 8 8.99 -7.80 2.47
C LEU A 8 8.08 -7.47 3.65
N ILE A 9 8.66 -7.22 4.83
CA ILE A 9 7.90 -6.82 6.02
C ILE A 9 7.22 -5.47 5.75
N ASP A 10 7.97 -4.47 5.30
CA ASP A 10 7.45 -3.13 5.05
C ASP A 10 6.35 -3.15 3.98
N ALA A 11 6.57 -3.86 2.87
CA ALA A 11 5.55 -4.02 1.82
C ALA A 11 4.26 -4.67 2.36
N SER A 12 4.40 -5.70 3.19
CA SER A 12 3.27 -6.40 3.80
C SER A 12 2.51 -5.50 4.79
N LEU A 13 3.23 -4.74 5.62
CA LEU A 13 2.64 -3.78 6.56
C LEU A 13 1.87 -2.67 5.82
N ILE A 14 2.43 -2.12 4.74
CA ILE A 14 1.78 -1.11 3.92
C ILE A 14 0.52 -1.68 3.25
N SER A 15 0.57 -2.90 2.71
CA SER A 15 -0.60 -3.56 2.12
C SER A 15 -1.71 -3.79 3.14
N LEU A 16 -1.38 -4.26 4.35
CA LEU A 16 -2.35 -4.45 5.43
C LEU A 16 -2.97 -3.12 5.87
N LEU A 17 -2.17 -2.07 6.01
CA LEU A 17 -2.65 -0.73 6.33
C LEU A 17 -3.62 -0.22 5.26
N ALA A 18 -3.29 -0.38 3.98
CA ALA A 18 -4.15 0.05 2.87
C ALA A 18 -5.51 -0.67 2.87
N VAL A 19 -5.52 -1.99 3.12
CA VAL A 19 -6.77 -2.78 3.25
C VAL A 19 -7.60 -2.31 4.44
N TRP A 20 -6.96 -2.09 5.61
CA TRP A 20 -7.65 -1.57 6.79
C TRP A 20 -8.25 -0.19 6.54
N MET A 21 -7.50 0.73 5.91
CA MET A 21 -8.00 2.05 5.57
C MET A 21 -9.19 2.01 4.60
N ALA A 22 -9.15 1.14 3.59
CA ALA A 22 -10.26 0.98 2.65
C ALA A 22 -11.53 0.50 3.35
N LYS A 23 -11.39 -0.44 4.30
CA LYS A 23 -12.49 -0.92 5.13
C LYS A 23 -13.02 0.19 6.05
N ALA A 24 -12.14 0.89 6.76
CA ALA A 24 -12.52 1.97 7.67
C ALA A 24 -13.19 3.14 6.95
N ALA A 25 -12.72 3.49 5.74
CA ALA A 25 -13.36 4.47 4.88
C ALA A 25 -14.76 4.03 4.44
N ASN A 26 -14.94 2.75 4.08
CA ASN A 26 -16.24 2.22 3.69
C ASN A 26 -17.25 2.25 4.84
N GLU A 27 -16.80 1.92 6.05
CA GLU A 27 -17.60 1.91 7.28
C GLU A 27 -17.83 3.32 7.85
N GLY A 28 -17.11 4.33 7.36
CA GLY A 28 -17.12 5.69 7.92
C GLY A 28 -16.46 5.79 9.30
N SER A 29 -15.64 4.81 9.68
CA SER A 29 -14.91 4.75 10.95
C SER A 29 -13.49 5.32 10.87
N LEU A 30 -13.08 5.78 9.69
CA LEU A 30 -11.77 6.41 9.50
C LEU A 30 -11.78 7.84 10.04
N GLU A 31 -11.30 8.04 11.26
CA GLU A 31 -11.21 9.37 11.87
C GLU A 31 -10.30 10.32 11.10
N ARG A 32 -10.68 11.61 11.06
CA ARG A 32 -9.88 12.67 10.46
C ARG A 32 -8.58 12.88 11.25
N ASN A 33 -7.44 12.67 10.58
CA ASN A 33 -6.13 12.74 11.22
C ASN A 33 -5.04 13.20 10.24
N GLN A 34 -3.86 13.55 10.78
CA GLN A 34 -2.73 14.07 9.99
C GLN A 34 -1.78 12.99 9.46
N LEU A 35 -1.96 11.73 9.84
CA LEU A 35 -1.02 10.65 9.56
C LEU A 35 -1.37 9.84 8.31
N ILE A 36 -2.66 9.57 8.08
CA ILE A 36 -3.15 8.67 7.03
C ILE A 36 -4.20 9.36 6.14
N GLY A 37 -4.38 8.86 4.92
CA GLY A 37 -5.44 9.30 3.99
C GLY A 37 -5.04 10.42 3.03
N ILE A 38 -6.04 10.95 2.31
CA ILE A 38 -5.90 12.05 1.35
C ILE A 38 -5.92 13.37 2.12
N ARG A 39 -4.78 14.06 2.19
CA ARG A 39 -4.57 15.25 3.03
C ARG A 39 -4.52 16.51 2.18
N THR A 40 -5.68 17.10 1.95
CA THR A 40 -5.84 18.37 1.23
C THR A 40 -6.64 19.34 2.07
N LYS A 41 -6.56 20.64 1.75
CA LYS A 41 -7.42 21.64 2.41
C LYS A 41 -8.91 21.30 2.29
N ALA A 42 -9.32 20.70 1.17
CA ALA A 42 -10.69 20.27 0.94
C ALA A 42 -11.07 19.09 1.85
N THR A 43 -10.27 18.03 1.89
CA THR A 43 -10.58 16.84 2.70
C THR A 43 -10.52 17.09 4.21
N PHE A 44 -9.82 18.13 4.67
CA PHE A 44 -9.82 18.55 6.07
C PHE A 44 -10.92 19.56 6.44
N ALA A 45 -11.77 19.99 5.51
CA ALA A 45 -12.75 21.05 5.77
C ALA A 45 -13.82 20.65 6.80
N SER A 46 -14.24 19.37 6.81
CA SER A 46 -15.18 18.81 7.80
C SER A 46 -15.06 17.28 7.84
N ASP A 47 -15.68 16.64 8.84
CA ASP A 47 -15.67 15.17 8.96
C ASP A 47 -16.53 14.52 7.86
N GLU A 48 -17.59 15.22 7.45
CA GLU A 48 -18.42 14.83 6.32
C GLU A 48 -17.64 14.84 4.99
N VAL A 49 -16.87 15.90 4.73
CA VAL A 49 -16.05 15.97 3.50
C VAL A 49 -14.93 14.93 3.55
N TRP A 50 -14.37 14.66 4.74
CA TRP A 50 -13.40 13.59 4.94
C TRP A 50 -13.99 12.22 4.57
N ASP A 51 -15.16 11.87 5.10
CA ASP A 51 -15.84 10.59 4.85
C ASP A 51 -16.23 10.44 3.36
N VAL A 52 -16.87 11.45 2.78
CA VAL A 52 -17.30 11.43 1.37
C VAL A 52 -16.11 11.25 0.42
N ALA A 53 -15.02 12.00 0.64
CA ALA A 53 -13.83 11.91 -0.20
C ALA A 53 -13.16 10.54 -0.10
N HIS A 54 -13.05 9.98 1.11
CA HIS A 54 -12.43 8.67 1.30
C HIS A 54 -13.30 7.53 0.78
N LYS A 55 -14.63 7.60 0.92
CA LYS A 55 -15.56 6.64 0.30
C LYS A 55 -15.46 6.67 -1.22
N ALA A 56 -15.44 7.85 -1.83
CA ALA A 56 -15.26 7.99 -3.27
C ALA A 56 -13.90 7.42 -3.75
N ALA A 57 -12.86 7.50 -2.92
CA ALA A 57 -11.54 6.99 -3.24
C ALA A 57 -11.40 5.46 -3.13
N ILE A 58 -12.36 4.74 -2.53
CA ILE A 58 -12.29 3.27 -2.34
C ILE A 58 -12.04 2.53 -3.65
N HIS A 59 -12.60 3.01 -4.78
CA HIS A 59 -12.43 2.35 -6.08
C HIS A 59 -10.94 2.25 -6.51
N TYR A 60 -10.09 3.13 -6.00
CA TYR A 60 -8.65 3.13 -6.28
C TYR A 60 -7.83 2.28 -5.30
N SER A 61 -8.42 1.82 -4.18
CA SER A 61 -7.69 1.08 -3.14
C SER A 61 -7.15 -0.27 -3.63
N ILE A 62 -7.97 -1.08 -4.33
CA ILE A 62 -7.58 -2.40 -4.85
C ILE A 62 -6.47 -2.30 -5.92
N PRO A 63 -6.60 -1.45 -6.96
CA PRO A 63 -5.52 -1.26 -7.94
C PRO A 63 -4.19 -0.85 -7.30
N THR A 64 -4.23 0.00 -6.26
CA THR A 64 -3.02 0.48 -5.58
C THR A 64 -2.31 -0.66 -4.84
N VAL A 65 -3.06 -1.52 -4.15
CA VAL A 65 -2.50 -2.72 -3.49
C VAL A 65 -1.93 -3.70 -4.53
N ALA A 66 -2.64 -3.93 -5.63
CA ALA A 66 -2.19 -4.84 -6.69
C ALA A 66 -0.87 -4.37 -7.32
N LEU A 67 -0.73 -3.07 -7.62
CA LEU A 67 0.51 -2.48 -8.14
C LEU A 67 1.68 -2.65 -7.16
N ALA A 68 1.44 -2.43 -5.86
CA ALA A 68 2.48 -2.61 -4.84
C ALA A 68 2.98 -4.07 -4.80
N LEU A 69 2.06 -5.05 -4.81
CA LEU A 69 2.41 -6.47 -4.86
C LEU A 69 3.16 -6.84 -6.14
N GLN A 70 2.75 -6.29 -7.30
CA GLN A 70 3.43 -6.52 -8.57
C GLN A 70 4.89 -6.05 -8.53
N VAL A 71 5.16 -4.87 -7.94
CA VAL A 71 6.53 -4.37 -7.77
C VAL A 71 7.38 -5.31 -6.91
N VAL A 72 6.81 -5.84 -5.82
CA VAL A 72 7.49 -6.83 -4.96
C VAL A 72 7.84 -8.09 -5.74
N ILE A 73 6.90 -8.62 -6.54
CA ILE A 73 7.12 -9.82 -7.37
C ILE A 73 8.23 -9.59 -8.40
N LEU A 74 8.25 -8.44 -9.07
CA LEU A 74 9.27 -8.10 -10.08
C LEU A 74 10.67 -8.00 -9.45
N ILE A 75 10.77 -7.33 -8.29
CA ILE A 75 12.04 -7.23 -7.56
C ILE A 75 12.53 -8.62 -7.14
N TRP A 76 11.64 -9.46 -6.60
CA TRP A 76 11.98 -10.83 -6.20
C TRP A 76 12.46 -11.69 -7.37
N GLY A 77 11.74 -11.64 -8.50
CA GLY A 77 12.12 -12.35 -9.72
C GLY A 77 13.50 -11.94 -10.23
N SER A 78 13.81 -10.64 -10.20
CA SER A 78 15.15 -10.13 -10.56
C SER A 78 16.25 -10.67 -9.63
N VAL A 79 16.03 -10.66 -8.32
CA VAL A 79 17.01 -11.13 -7.33
C VAL A 79 17.28 -12.65 -7.46
N ILE A 80 16.23 -13.45 -7.68
CA ILE A 80 16.40 -14.89 -7.90
C ILE A 80 17.09 -15.17 -9.23
N GLY A 81 16.64 -14.51 -10.30
CA GLY A 81 17.24 -14.66 -11.62
C GLY A 81 18.74 -14.38 -11.59
N HIS A 82 19.15 -13.30 -10.91
CA HIS A 82 20.56 -12.94 -10.76
C HIS A 82 21.39 -13.98 -10.01
N ARG A 83 20.85 -14.54 -8.91
CA ARG A 83 21.56 -15.61 -8.16
C ARG A 83 21.73 -16.86 -9.01
N ARG A 84 20.64 -17.33 -9.63
CA ARG A 84 20.68 -18.52 -10.48
C ARG A 84 21.63 -18.37 -11.67
N ALA A 85 21.70 -17.18 -12.26
CA ALA A 85 22.63 -16.89 -13.35
C ALA A 85 24.11 -17.02 -12.92
N LYS A 86 24.43 -16.63 -11.68
CA LYS A 86 25.78 -16.81 -11.12
C LYS A 86 26.11 -18.28 -10.85
N ASP A 87 25.16 -19.03 -10.30
CA ASP A 87 25.35 -20.45 -9.96
C ASP A 87 25.59 -21.33 -11.19
N VAL A 88 25.05 -20.95 -12.36
CA VAL A 88 25.26 -21.68 -13.64
C VAL A 88 26.56 -21.27 -14.34
N ALA A 89 27.09 -20.09 -14.03
CA ALA A 89 28.31 -19.56 -14.63
C ALA A 89 29.59 -19.91 -13.85
N SER A 90 29.46 -20.48 -12.65
CA SER A 90 30.54 -21.01 -11.80
C SER A 90 30.73 -22.51 -11.99
#